data_AF-A0A2M8BSF4-F1
#
_entry.id   AF-A0A2M8BSF4-F1
#
_cell.length_a   1.000
_cell.length_b   1.000
_cell.length_c   1.000
_cell.angle_alpha   90.00
_cell.angle_beta   90.00
_cell.angle_gamma   90.00
#
_symmetry.space_group_name_H-M   'P 1'
#
loop_
_entity.id
_entity.type
_entity.pdbx_description
1 polymer ?
#
loop_
_entity_poly.entity_id
_entity_poly.type
_entity_poly.pdbx_seq_one_letter_code
_entity_poly.pdbx_strand_id
1 'polypeptide(L)' 'FNQYGVMLVNPAKHPHVKAADGQKFIDWLISAAGQGVIAGYKIGGEQLFFPNAGH' A
#
# COMPACT_ATOMS: atom_id res chain seq x y z
N PHE A 1 -6.52 -10.30 -12.06
CA PHE A 1 -6.25 -8.97 -11.48
C PHE A 1 -6.69 -9.01 -10.04
N ASN A 2 -5.76 -8.88 -9.10
CA ASN A 2 -6.06 -8.94 -7.67
C ASN A 2 -6.01 -7.51 -7.14
N GLN A 3 -7.18 -6.84 -7.08
CA GLN A 3 -7.24 -5.48 -6.56
C GLN A 3 -7.13 -5.50 -5.04
N TYR A 4 -6.37 -4.55 -4.51
CA TYR A 4 -6.24 -4.31 -3.07
C TYR A 4 -6.12 -2.80 -2.84
N GLY A 5 -6.33 -2.38 -1.60
CA GLY A 5 -6.24 -0.98 -1.21
C GLY A 5 -6.01 -0.83 0.28
N VAL A 6 -5.59 0.36 0.68
CA VAL A 6 -5.36 0.73 2.08
C VAL A 6 -6.12 2.02 2.38
N MET A 7 -6.53 2.20 3.63
CA MET A 7 -7.26 3.38 4.06
C MET A 7 -6.74 3.82 5.43
N LEU A 8 -6.50 5.12 5.58
CA LEU A 8 -6.13 5.69 6.87
C LEU A 8 -7.35 5.71 7.79
N VAL A 9 -7.21 5.13 8.99
CA VAL A 9 -8.26 5.19 10.01
C VAL A 9 -8.40 6.62 10.53
N ASN A 10 -9.64 7.10 10.64
CA ASN A 10 -9.93 8.48 11.05
C ASN A 10 -9.44 8.75 12.50
N PRO A 11 -8.43 9.62 12.71
CA PRO A 11 -7.89 9.89 14.04
C PRO A 11 -8.82 10.70 14.94
N ALA A 12 -9.77 11.46 14.37
CA ALA A 12 -10.77 12.18 15.18
C ALA A 12 -11.76 11.21 15.85
N LYS A 13 -12.01 10.04 15.23
CA LYS A 13 -12.83 8.96 15.83
C LYS A 13 -11.99 7.98 16.65
N HIS A 14 -10.71 7.81 16.31
CA HIS A 14 -9.80 6.88 16.97
C HIS A 14 -8.48 7.59 17.35
N PRO A 15 -8.44 8.33 18.48
CA PRO A 15 -7.30 9.19 18.83
C PRO A 15 -5.97 8.46 19.07
N HIS A 16 -6.01 7.15 19.29
CA HIS A 16 -4.83 6.31 19.49
C HIS A 16 -4.18 5.83 18.19
N VAL A 17 -4.80 6.11 17.03
CA VAL A 17 -4.23 5.76 15.72
C VAL A 17 -2.98 6.60 15.49
N LYS A 18 -1.91 5.93 15.07
CA LYS A 18 -0.65 6.57 14.65
C LYS A 18 -0.80 7.16 13.25
N ALA A 19 -1.63 8.20 13.10
CA ALA A 19 -2.03 8.73 11.80
C ALA A 19 -0.84 9.17 10.93
N ALA A 20 0.17 9.81 11.54
CA ALA A 20 1.37 10.24 10.84
C ALA A 20 2.16 9.05 10.25
N ASP A 21 2.30 7.96 10.99
CA ASP A 21 3.00 6.76 10.51
C ASP A 21 2.16 6.01 9.47
N GLY A 22 0.84 5.99 9.64
CA GLY A 22 -0.10 5.46 8.64
C GLY A 22 -0.01 6.20 7.31
N GLN A 23 0.07 7.54 7.34
CA GLN A 23 0.24 8.33 6.12
C GLN A 23 1.59 8.05 5.45
N LYS A 24 2.69 7.99 6.21
CA LYS A 24 4.02 7.61 5.66
C LYS A 24 3.98 6.25 4.97
N PHE A 25 3.25 5.28 5.53
CA PHE A 25 3.06 3.98 4.90
C PHE A 25 2.27 4.08 3.59
N ILE A 26 1.18 4.84 3.55
CA ILE A 26 0.39 5.06 2.33
C ILE A 26 1.24 5.72 1.26
N ASP A 27 1.97 6.79 1.61
CA ASP A 27 2.85 7.52 0.69
C ASP A 27 3.93 6.60 0.10
N TRP A 28 4.54 5.77 0.95
CA TRP A 28 5.49 4.75 0.49
C TRP A 28 4.82 3.73 -0.43
N LEU A 29 3.64 3.24 -0.06
CA LEU A 29 2.93 2.19 -0.80
C LEU A 29 2.61 2.64 -2.24
N ILE A 30 2.21 3.90 -2.43
CA ILE A 30 1.91 4.47 -3.76
C ILE A 30 3.14 5.01 -4.51
N SER A 31 4.31 5.06 -3.86
CA SER A 31 5.55 5.52 -4.50
C SER A 31 6.07 4.52 -5.54
N ALA A 32 6.97 4.98 -6.42
CA ALA A 32 7.65 4.11 -7.38
C ALA A 32 8.36 2.93 -6.70
N ALA A 33 8.95 3.14 -5.53
CA ALA A 33 9.61 2.08 -4.77
C ALA A 33 8.59 1.04 -4.25
N GLY A 34 7.48 1.50 -3.66
CA GLY A 34 6.41 0.63 -3.17
C GLY A 34 5.77 -0.18 -4.28
N GLN A 35 5.41 0.48 -5.40
CA GLN A 35 4.86 -0.21 -6.57
C GLN A 35 5.86 -1.21 -7.17
N GLY A 36 7.16 -0.89 -7.18
CA GLY A 36 8.21 -1.82 -7.60
C GLY A 36 8.30 -3.08 -6.74
N VAL A 37 8.22 -2.94 -5.41
CA VAL A 37 8.20 -4.09 -4.47
C VAL A 37 6.98 -4.99 -4.73
N ILE A 38 5.81 -4.39 -4.94
CA ILE A 38 4.58 -5.14 -5.24
C ILE A 38 4.71 -5.91 -6.56
N ALA A 39 5.14 -5.24 -7.64
CA ALA A 39 5.33 -5.89 -8.94
C ALA A 39 6.37 -7.01 -8.89
N GLY A 40 7.36 -6.89 -8.00
CA GLY A 40 8.42 -7.88 -7.80
C GLY A 40 8.02 -9.09 -6.95
N TYR A 41 6.89 -9.05 -6.24
CA TYR A 41 6.49 -10.14 -5.36
C TYR A 41 6.01 -11.37 -6.13
N LYS A 42 6.69 -12.50 -5.90
CA LYS A 42 6.48 -13.76 -6.62
C LYS A 42 6.42 -14.96 -5.70
N ILE A 43 5.60 -15.95 -6.07
CA ILE A 43 5.57 -17.28 -5.47
C ILE A 43 5.69 -18.29 -6.62
N GLY A 44 6.63 -19.24 -6.52
CA GLY A 44 6.86 -20.21 -7.61
C GLY A 44 7.31 -19.58 -8.94
N GLY A 45 7.83 -18.35 -8.94
CA GLY A 45 8.23 -17.61 -10.14
C GLY A 45 7.12 -16.78 -10.79
N GLU A 46 5.87 -16.94 -10.34
CA GLU A 46 4.73 -16.20 -10.84
C GLU A 46 4.49 -14.91 -10.03
N GLN A 47 4.20 -13.81 -10.74
CA GLN A 47 3.82 -12.55 -10.11
C GLN A 47 2.41 -12.64 -9.55
N LEU A 48 2.27 -12.35 -8.26
CA LEU A 48 1.00 -12.51 -7.56
C LEU A 48 0.16 -11.24 -7.49
N PHE A 49 0.81 -10.07 -7.46
CA PHE A 49 0.16 -8.77 -7.31
C PHE A 49 0.50 -7.84 -8.47
N PHE A 50 -0.50 -7.05 -8.88
CA PHE A 50 -0.40 -6.13 -10.02
C PHE A 50 -0.69 -4.71 -9.51
N PRO A 51 0.35 -3.90 -9.27
CA PRO A 51 0.19 -2.53 -8.78
C PRO A 51 -0.60 -1.66 -9.76
N ASN A 52 -1.46 -0.79 -9.23
CA ASN A 52 -2.30 0.12 -10.02
C ASN A 52 -2.39 1.53 -9.40
N ALA A 53 -1.54 1.88 -8.44
CA ALA A 53 -1.48 3.25 -7.95
C ALA A 53 -0.69 4.09 -8.96
N GLY A 54 -1.35 5.08 -9.56
CA GLY A 54 -0.73 5.96 -10.57
C GLY A 54 -1.26 5.81 -12.00
N HIS A 55 -2.47 5.27 -12.18
CA HIS A 55 -3.25 5.39 -13.42
C HIS A 55 -4.51 6.23 -13.18
#